data_AF-A0A1D3TV00-F1
#
_entry.id   AF-A0A1D3TV00-F1
#
_cell.length_a   1.000
_cell.length_b   1.000
_cell.length_c   1.000
_cell.angle_alpha   90.00
_cell.angle_beta   90.00
_cell.angle_gamma   90.00
#
_symmetry.space_group_name_H-M   'P 1'
#
loop_
_entity.id
_entity.type
_entity.pdbx_description
1 polymer ?
#
loop_
_entity_poly.entity_id
_entity_poly.type
_entity_poly.pdbx_seq_one_letter_code
_entity_poly.pdbx_strand_id
1 'polypeptide(L)'
;MRKKVKPARAGILCCIAAVFIMAAGCSFAETGSGDSKSVKVEQSGNGERADTSRTEAEDRTETEGQMDSEGQSGNEDQSEADVTGTAVLNTAGKDAPCISSPDSITVEDSTGTAPGSQIAVVEGDNSITVISSSFTGYAYGRSAKGTDNAGIVIFQNGSEGATQGCGIFSAEDSRFEIAPDSEYYATAPMFFVTNTYAAINLHATDLNFGSGILLYAAGNDGEWGEAGSNGAHVELNATNQRLAGAITADGISTVTLNMTDSIFDGTVNSGDTAREFNITMDNESTWTLTGTSYITAFTNEDSDCSNIISNGNTVYYDVSNSANEWLEGKVIRLKGGGFMKPVK
;
A
#
# COMPACT_ATOMS: atom_id res chain seq x y z
N MET A 1 -12.29 71.19 -4.41
CA MET A 1 -12.04 70.04 -5.31
C MET A 1 -11.05 69.09 -4.64
N ARG A 2 -11.52 68.01 -4.00
CA ARG A 2 -10.66 66.93 -3.47
C ARG A 2 -10.88 65.70 -4.35
N LYS A 3 -9.89 65.34 -5.18
CA LYS A 3 -9.91 64.12 -5.98
C LYS A 3 -9.60 62.93 -5.06
N LYS A 4 -10.59 62.05 -4.87
CA LYS A 4 -10.40 60.72 -4.26
C LYS A 4 -9.59 59.86 -5.24
N VAL A 5 -8.46 59.35 -4.78
CA VAL A 5 -7.72 58.27 -5.45
C VAL A 5 -8.42 56.96 -5.12
N LYS A 6 -8.80 56.18 -6.14
CA LYS A 6 -9.22 54.78 -6.01
C LYS A 6 -7.96 53.90 -6.06
N PRO A 7 -7.74 52.94 -5.16
CA PRO A 7 -6.81 51.86 -5.42
C PRO A 7 -7.45 50.78 -6.29
N ALA A 8 -6.60 50.08 -7.03
CA ALA A 8 -6.92 49.09 -8.04
C ALA A 8 -7.67 47.87 -7.47
N ARG A 9 -8.53 47.27 -8.31
CA ARG A 9 -9.14 45.96 -8.05
C ARG A 9 -8.04 44.91 -8.04
N ALA A 10 -7.77 44.34 -6.87
CA ALA A 10 -7.11 43.05 -6.75
C ALA A 10 -8.04 41.98 -7.33
N GLY A 11 -7.46 41.09 -8.14
CA GLY A 11 -8.16 39.95 -8.71
C GLY A 11 -8.74 39.08 -7.60
N ILE A 12 -9.98 38.66 -7.80
CA ILE A 12 -10.61 37.60 -7.02
C ILE A 12 -9.85 36.32 -7.38
N LEU A 13 -8.89 35.95 -6.54
CA LEU A 13 -8.35 34.60 -6.53
C LEU A 13 -9.47 33.73 -5.96
N CYS A 14 -10.10 32.96 -6.85
CA CYS A 14 -11.08 31.96 -6.47
C CYS A 14 -10.33 30.86 -5.70
N CYS A 15 -10.32 30.97 -4.37
CA CYS A 15 -9.95 29.85 -3.53
C CYS A 15 -11.03 28.79 -3.71
N ILE A 16 -10.79 27.83 -4.59
CA ILE A 16 -11.48 26.55 -4.56
C ILE A 16 -10.99 25.88 -3.27
N ALA A 17 -11.81 25.95 -2.23
CA ALA A 17 -11.63 25.12 -1.07
C ALA A 17 -11.87 23.68 -1.54
N ALA A 18 -10.80 22.93 -1.72
CA ALA A 18 -10.87 21.48 -1.83
C ALA A 18 -11.51 20.98 -0.54
N VAL A 19 -12.76 20.55 -0.64
CA VAL A 19 -13.45 19.84 0.43
C VAL A 19 -12.80 18.46 0.48
N PHE A 20 -11.74 18.34 1.29
CA PHE A 20 -11.25 17.04 1.73
C PHE A 20 -12.37 16.42 2.56
N ILE A 21 -13.08 15.46 1.99
CA ILE A 21 -13.88 14.51 2.76
C ILE A 21 -12.86 13.71 3.55
N MET A 22 -12.62 14.10 4.81
CA MET A 22 -11.95 13.23 5.77
C MET A 22 -12.88 12.05 6.05
N ALA A 23 -12.79 11.02 5.21
CA ALA A 23 -12.88 9.66 5.71
C ALA A 23 -11.79 9.54 6.80
N ALA A 24 -12.02 8.74 7.83
CA ALA A 24 -11.03 8.48 8.87
C ALA A 24 -9.83 7.76 8.24
N GLY A 25 -8.95 8.51 7.59
CA GLY A 25 -7.74 8.03 6.95
C GLY A 25 -6.69 7.72 8.00
N CYS A 26 -5.72 6.89 7.62
CA CYS A 26 -4.58 6.58 8.47
C CYS A 26 -3.80 7.87 8.77
N SER A 27 -4.00 8.44 9.96
CA SER A 27 -3.27 9.64 10.36
C SER A 27 -1.85 9.29 10.80
N PHE A 28 -0.86 9.88 10.15
CA PHE A 28 0.53 9.88 10.59
C PHE A 28 0.65 10.68 11.90
N ALA A 29 1.21 10.10 12.95
CA ALA A 29 1.79 10.87 14.04
C ALA A 29 3.29 11.03 13.74
N GLU A 30 3.77 12.25 13.52
CA GLU A 30 5.22 12.52 13.46
C GLU A 30 5.86 12.14 14.81
N THR A 31 6.66 11.08 14.84
CA THR A 31 7.55 10.77 15.96
C THR A 31 8.92 11.38 15.70
N GLY A 32 9.42 12.13 16.69
CA GLY A 32 10.70 12.82 16.61
C GLY A 32 11.88 11.86 16.67
N SER A 33 12.91 12.14 15.85
CA SER A 33 14.23 11.50 15.83
C SER A 33 14.79 11.20 17.24
N GLY A 34 14.75 9.94 17.65
CA GLY A 34 15.56 9.38 18.74
C GLY A 34 16.85 8.76 18.18
N ASP A 35 17.94 8.78 18.95
CA ASP A 35 19.25 8.24 18.53
C ASP A 35 19.16 6.74 18.16
N SER A 36 19.37 6.43 16.88
CA SER A 36 19.38 5.06 16.34
C SER A 36 20.73 4.37 16.54
N LYS A 37 20.70 3.08 16.91
CA LYS A 37 21.89 2.22 17.01
C LYS A 37 21.92 1.26 15.82
N SER A 38 22.97 1.35 14.99
CA SER A 38 23.21 0.45 13.85
C SER A 38 23.54 -0.98 14.30
N VAL A 39 22.83 -1.98 13.77
CA VAL A 39 23.13 -3.41 13.99
C VAL A 39 23.19 -4.16 12.65
N LYS A 40 24.27 -4.92 12.43
CA LYS A 40 24.36 -5.89 11.32
C LYS A 40 23.63 -7.16 11.72
N VAL A 41 22.61 -7.55 10.96
CA VAL A 41 21.90 -8.82 11.13
C VAL A 41 22.18 -9.72 9.92
N GLU A 42 22.90 -10.83 10.14
CA GLU A 42 22.91 -11.99 9.24
C GLU A 42 22.04 -13.07 9.90
N GLN A 43 20.83 -13.29 9.39
CA GLN A 43 20.06 -14.49 9.77
C GLN A 43 20.24 -15.56 8.68
N SER A 44 20.87 -16.68 9.05
CA SER A 44 20.76 -17.94 8.32
C SER A 44 20.06 -18.95 9.24
N GLY A 45 18.73 -19.01 9.18
CA GLY A 45 17.92 -19.90 10.00
C GLY A 45 16.96 -20.74 9.15
N ASN A 46 17.00 -22.06 9.34
CA ASN A 46 16.07 -23.02 8.74
C ASN A 46 15.08 -23.45 9.84
N GLY A 47 13.99 -22.71 10.05
CA GLY A 47 12.99 -23.02 11.08
C GLY A 47 11.80 -22.06 11.07
N GLU A 48 10.60 -22.59 11.37
CA GLU A 48 9.35 -21.85 11.48
C GLU A 48 9.45 -20.74 12.54
N ARG A 49 9.12 -19.50 12.13
CA ARG A 49 8.91 -18.28 12.95
C ARG A 49 9.96 -18.02 14.04
N ALA A 50 10.96 -17.20 13.73
CA ALA A 50 11.70 -16.48 14.77
C ALA A 50 10.80 -15.35 15.32
N ASP A 51 10.41 -15.44 16.58
CA ASP A 51 9.83 -14.35 17.36
C ASP A 51 10.91 -13.27 17.54
N THR A 52 10.83 -12.17 16.80
CA THR A 52 11.83 -11.09 16.80
C THR A 52 11.62 -10.08 17.94
N SER A 53 10.75 -10.36 18.92
CA SER A 53 10.42 -9.42 20.01
C SER A 53 11.56 -9.11 20.99
N ARG A 54 12.77 -9.63 20.79
CA ARG A 54 13.98 -9.16 21.50
C ARG A 54 15.24 -9.67 20.83
N THR A 55 15.93 -8.82 20.07
CA THR A 55 17.32 -9.07 19.71
C THR A 55 18.17 -7.85 20.05
N GLU A 56 18.56 -7.74 21.32
CA GLU A 56 19.80 -7.02 21.65
C GLU A 56 20.97 -7.93 21.27
N ALA A 57 21.50 -7.77 20.05
CA ALA A 57 22.71 -8.49 19.64
C ALA A 57 23.95 -7.76 20.16
N GLU A 58 24.43 -8.13 21.36
CA GLU A 58 25.81 -7.86 21.75
C GLU A 58 26.76 -8.82 21.02
N ASP A 59 27.78 -8.24 20.39
CA ASP A 59 28.93 -8.86 19.72
C ASP A 59 29.42 -10.15 20.41
N ARG A 60 29.09 -11.33 19.87
CA ARG A 60 29.85 -12.57 20.05
C ARG A 60 29.80 -13.49 18.83
N THR A 61 30.98 -13.68 18.25
CA THR A 61 31.36 -14.74 17.31
C THR A 61 30.95 -16.14 17.79
N GLU A 62 30.34 -16.92 16.89
CA GLU A 62 30.15 -18.40 16.85
C GLU A 62 29.96 -19.17 18.17
N THR A 63 28.90 -19.98 18.30
CA THR A 63 28.94 -21.46 18.54
C THR A 63 27.49 -21.99 18.66
N GLU A 64 27.23 -23.18 18.12
CA GLU A 64 26.02 -24.00 18.34
C GLU A 64 25.63 -24.07 19.83
N GLY A 65 24.37 -23.78 20.15
CA GLY A 65 23.84 -23.91 21.52
C GLY A 65 22.34 -23.66 21.63
N GLN A 66 21.59 -24.74 21.84
CA GLN A 66 20.17 -24.77 22.20
C GLN A 66 19.94 -24.10 23.58
N MET A 67 18.94 -23.22 23.73
CA MET A 67 18.40 -22.85 25.05
C MET A 67 16.89 -22.54 25.03
N ASP A 68 16.15 -23.29 25.85
CA ASP A 68 14.81 -23.00 26.38
C ASP A 68 14.89 -21.92 27.48
N SER A 69 13.86 -21.05 27.61
CA SER A 69 13.41 -20.57 28.92
C SER A 69 12.03 -19.90 28.92
N GLU A 70 11.20 -20.30 29.89
CA GLU A 70 9.95 -19.69 30.34
C GLU A 70 10.18 -18.30 30.99
N GLY A 71 9.28 -17.32 30.79
CA GLY A 71 9.39 -16.00 31.45
C GLY A 71 8.33 -14.95 31.13
N GLN A 72 7.17 -15.07 31.80
CA GLN A 72 6.22 -14.05 32.30
C GLN A 72 6.17 -12.60 31.73
N SER A 73 4.96 -12.25 31.26
CA SER A 73 4.41 -10.95 30.82
C SER A 73 4.62 -9.76 31.78
N GLY A 74 4.91 -8.58 31.21
CA GLY A 74 4.63 -7.28 31.87
C GLY A 74 5.39 -6.08 31.28
N ASN A 75 4.87 -5.49 30.21
CA ASN A 75 4.87 -4.06 29.81
C ASN A 75 4.84 -3.94 28.28
N GLU A 76 3.79 -3.30 27.75
CA GLU A 76 3.67 -2.87 26.35
C GLU A 76 4.53 -1.61 26.15
N ASP A 77 5.84 -1.77 25.99
CA ASP A 77 6.68 -0.76 25.34
C ASP A 77 6.66 -1.08 23.85
N GLN A 78 6.15 -0.17 23.00
CA GLN A 78 6.33 -0.28 21.56
C GLN A 78 7.83 -0.12 21.24
N SER A 79 8.48 -1.20 20.83
CA SER A 79 9.89 -1.18 20.45
C SER A 79 10.04 -0.84 18.97
N GLU A 80 10.72 0.27 18.66
CA GLU A 80 11.14 0.57 17.28
C GLU A 80 12.45 -0.17 16.97
N ALA A 81 12.50 -0.86 15.82
CA ALA A 81 13.69 -1.57 15.37
C ALA A 81 14.22 -0.94 14.07
N ASP A 82 15.42 -0.37 14.15
CA ASP A 82 16.14 0.22 13.02
C ASP A 82 17.23 -0.71 12.50
N VAL A 83 17.13 -1.11 11.23
CA VAL A 83 18.23 -1.76 10.49
C VAL A 83 18.86 -0.71 9.57
N THR A 84 19.90 -0.04 10.07
CA THR A 84 20.64 0.99 9.35
C THR A 84 22.00 0.46 8.84
N GLY A 85 22.24 0.66 7.53
CA GLY A 85 23.44 0.18 6.82
C GLY A 85 23.21 -1.13 6.04
N THR A 86 24.15 -1.47 5.15
CA THR A 86 23.96 -2.62 4.24
C THR A 86 23.79 -3.95 4.97
N ALA A 87 22.56 -4.47 5.00
CA ALA A 87 22.22 -5.79 5.52
C ALA A 87 21.75 -6.74 4.40
N VAL A 88 21.93 -8.04 4.62
CA VAL A 88 21.43 -9.10 3.74
C VAL A 88 20.46 -9.97 4.54
N LEU A 89 19.16 -9.76 4.34
CA LEU A 89 18.06 -10.38 5.07
C LEU A 89 17.50 -11.56 4.25
N ASN A 90 18.25 -12.66 4.21
CA ASN A 90 17.78 -13.88 3.53
C ASN A 90 17.04 -14.79 4.51
N THR A 91 15.93 -15.35 4.07
CA THR A 91 15.22 -16.41 4.77
C THR A 91 15.17 -17.65 3.87
N ALA A 92 14.69 -18.78 4.40
CA ALA A 92 14.51 -20.00 3.62
C ALA A 92 13.24 -20.78 4.00
N GLY A 93 12.74 -20.58 5.23
CA GLY A 93 11.57 -21.26 5.75
C GLY A 93 10.27 -20.85 5.06
N LYS A 94 9.26 -21.71 5.21
CA LYS A 94 7.87 -21.33 4.98
C LYS A 94 7.47 -20.31 6.06
N ASP A 95 6.64 -19.32 5.69
CA ASP A 95 6.18 -18.28 6.63
C ASP A 95 7.35 -17.53 7.29
N ALA A 96 8.35 -17.20 6.47
CA ALA A 96 9.53 -16.46 6.85
C ALA A 96 9.77 -15.35 5.82
N PRO A 97 9.00 -14.24 5.86
CA PRO A 97 9.23 -13.12 4.96
C PRO A 97 10.58 -12.45 5.24
N CYS A 98 11.09 -11.66 4.29
CA CYS A 98 12.33 -10.89 4.51
C CYS A 98 12.15 -9.89 5.66
N ILE A 99 10.95 -9.30 5.77
CA ILE A 99 10.59 -8.31 6.79
C ILE A 99 9.23 -8.68 7.37
N SER A 100 9.14 -8.84 8.69
CA SER A 100 7.86 -9.03 9.40
C SER A 100 7.81 -8.06 10.57
N SER A 101 6.68 -7.39 10.73
CA SER A 101 6.54 -6.29 11.69
C SER A 101 5.53 -6.66 12.79
N PRO A 102 6.01 -7.13 13.98
CA PRO A 102 5.22 -7.13 15.21
C PRO A 102 5.21 -5.74 15.90
N ASP A 103 6.15 -4.87 15.51
CA ASP A 103 6.30 -3.46 15.89
C ASP A 103 6.70 -2.63 14.66
N SER A 104 6.86 -1.31 14.77
CA SER A 104 7.35 -0.45 13.68
C SER A 104 8.83 -0.72 13.33
N ILE A 105 9.12 -0.93 12.05
CA ILE A 105 10.45 -1.30 11.52
C ILE A 105 10.87 -0.35 10.41
N THR A 106 12.11 0.13 10.46
CA THR A 106 12.78 0.82 9.35
C THR A 106 13.96 0.00 8.83
N VAL A 107 14.02 -0.19 7.51
CA VAL A 107 15.08 -0.92 6.82
C VAL A 107 15.70 -0.06 5.73
N GLU A 108 17.01 0.17 5.82
CA GLU A 108 17.75 1.02 4.88
C GLU A 108 18.90 0.25 4.22
N ASP A 109 19.26 0.62 2.99
CA ASP A 109 20.44 0.15 2.25
C ASP A 109 20.60 -1.38 2.16
N SER A 110 19.50 -2.12 2.25
CA SER A 110 19.51 -3.56 2.49
C SER A 110 19.04 -4.38 1.29
N THR A 111 19.38 -5.66 1.29
CA THR A 111 18.87 -6.62 0.31
C THR A 111 18.38 -7.89 1.00
N GLY A 112 17.56 -8.69 0.32
CA GLY A 112 17.11 -9.96 0.89
C GLY A 112 16.32 -10.82 -0.07
N THR A 113 16.23 -12.11 0.24
CA THR A 113 15.45 -13.09 -0.52
C THR A 113 14.72 -14.05 0.40
N ALA A 114 13.42 -14.27 0.16
CA ALA A 114 12.57 -15.21 0.86
C ALA A 114 12.00 -16.26 -0.12
N PRO A 115 12.71 -17.37 -0.39
CA PRO A 115 12.31 -18.40 -1.35
C PRO A 115 11.09 -19.22 -0.92
N GLY A 116 10.78 -19.24 0.37
CA GLY A 116 9.64 -19.95 0.95
C GLY A 116 8.49 -19.06 1.40
N SER A 117 8.53 -17.75 1.14
CA SER A 117 7.56 -16.79 1.72
C SER A 117 7.32 -15.56 0.86
N GLN A 118 6.50 -14.65 1.38
CA GLN A 118 6.32 -13.27 0.91
C GLN A 118 7.59 -12.43 1.11
N ILE A 119 7.62 -11.24 0.50
CA ILE A 119 8.65 -10.22 0.68
C ILE A 119 8.55 -9.62 2.08
N ALA A 120 7.37 -9.08 2.41
CA ALA A 120 7.12 -8.40 3.66
C ALA A 120 5.71 -8.65 4.19
N VAL A 121 5.56 -8.59 5.51
CA VAL A 121 4.28 -8.76 6.19
C VAL A 121 4.11 -7.69 7.27
N VAL A 122 3.02 -6.92 7.17
CA VAL A 122 2.60 -5.94 8.19
C VAL A 122 1.38 -6.50 8.91
N GLU A 123 1.48 -6.66 10.23
CA GLU A 123 0.39 -7.16 11.07
C GLU A 123 -0.12 -6.05 12.00
N GLY A 124 -1.44 -5.83 12.08
CA GLY A 124 -2.05 -4.92 13.04
C GLY A 124 -1.88 -3.44 12.68
N ASP A 125 -1.61 -2.61 13.69
CA ASP A 125 -1.32 -1.17 13.59
C ASP A 125 0.17 -0.85 13.45
N ASN A 126 0.96 -1.85 13.05
CA ASN A 126 2.39 -1.70 12.89
C ASN A 126 2.78 -1.11 11.53
N SER A 127 4.07 -0.75 11.41
CA SER A 127 4.60 -0.15 10.19
C SER A 127 5.90 -0.78 9.72
N ILE A 128 6.09 -0.82 8.40
CA ILE A 128 7.36 -1.12 7.73
C ILE A 128 7.71 0.07 6.85
N THR A 129 8.91 0.62 7.03
CA THR A 129 9.51 1.63 6.15
C THR A 129 10.76 1.05 5.50
N VAL A 130 10.85 1.10 4.17
CA VAL A 130 11.98 0.56 3.40
C VAL A 130 12.59 1.63 2.52
N ILE A 131 13.88 1.90 2.67
CA ILE A 131 14.58 2.97 1.96
C ILE A 131 15.80 2.40 1.24
N SER A 132 16.01 2.77 -0.03
CA SER A 132 17.21 2.41 -0.79
C SER A 132 17.55 0.90 -0.77
N SER A 133 16.54 0.03 -0.77
CA SER A 133 16.70 -1.41 -0.54
C SER A 133 16.11 -2.28 -1.64
N SER A 134 16.52 -3.55 -1.75
CA SER A 134 15.98 -4.48 -2.74
C SER A 134 15.66 -5.88 -2.17
N PHE A 135 14.39 -6.27 -2.24
CA PHE A 135 13.92 -7.55 -1.70
C PHE A 135 13.21 -8.40 -2.74
N THR A 136 13.46 -9.71 -2.68
CA THR A 136 12.80 -10.72 -3.53
C THR A 136 12.04 -11.72 -2.68
N GLY A 137 10.79 -11.99 -3.03
CA GLY A 137 9.96 -12.98 -2.36
C GLY A 137 9.34 -13.92 -3.39
N TYR A 138 8.80 -15.04 -2.93
CA TYR A 138 8.19 -16.05 -3.81
C TYR A 138 6.68 -16.11 -3.65
N ALA A 139 6.09 -15.20 -2.88
CA ALA A 139 4.65 -15.05 -2.68
C ALA A 139 3.96 -16.30 -2.10
N TYR A 140 4.70 -17.14 -1.40
CA TYR A 140 4.12 -18.22 -0.61
C TYR A 140 3.46 -17.63 0.64
N GLY A 141 2.14 -17.74 0.68
CA GLY A 141 1.30 -17.42 1.82
C GLY A 141 1.43 -18.43 2.97
N ARG A 142 0.91 -18.03 4.13
CA ARG A 142 0.81 -18.90 5.31
C ARG A 142 -0.34 -19.89 5.15
N SER A 143 -1.46 -19.40 4.60
CA SER A 143 -2.69 -20.15 4.52
C SER A 143 -2.52 -21.38 3.65
N ALA A 144 -2.95 -22.54 4.15
CA ALA A 144 -2.97 -23.77 3.35
C ALA A 144 -3.89 -23.64 2.10
N LYS A 145 -4.78 -22.64 2.07
CA LYS A 145 -5.65 -22.33 0.94
C LYS A 145 -5.04 -21.30 -0.03
N GLY A 146 -3.91 -20.67 0.32
CA GLY A 146 -3.24 -19.67 -0.51
C GLY A 146 -3.95 -18.31 -0.56
N THR A 147 -4.80 -18.00 0.42
CA THR A 147 -5.55 -16.73 0.51
C THR A 147 -4.63 -15.51 0.65
N ASP A 148 -3.43 -15.70 1.18
CA ASP A 148 -2.39 -14.67 1.40
C ASP A 148 -1.14 -14.86 0.53
N ASN A 149 -1.25 -15.57 -0.59
CA ASN A 149 -0.19 -15.62 -1.59
C ASN A 149 -0.03 -14.25 -2.26
N ALA A 150 0.94 -13.45 -1.81
CA ALA A 150 1.22 -12.11 -2.35
C ALA A 150 2.69 -11.74 -2.17
N GLY A 151 3.14 -10.71 -2.89
CA GLY A 151 4.45 -10.10 -2.64
C GLY A 151 4.53 -9.54 -1.22
N ILE A 152 3.57 -8.70 -0.84
CA ILE A 152 3.47 -8.02 0.44
C ILE A 152 2.05 -8.20 0.97
N VAL A 153 1.92 -8.57 2.25
CA VAL A 153 0.62 -8.77 2.91
C VAL A 153 0.47 -7.79 4.07
N ILE A 154 -0.66 -7.09 4.11
CA ILE A 154 -1.03 -6.19 5.22
C ILE A 154 -2.35 -6.69 5.79
N PHE A 155 -2.36 -7.07 7.06
CA PHE A 155 -3.55 -7.64 7.68
C PHE A 155 -3.58 -7.39 9.18
N GLN A 156 -4.71 -7.65 9.84
CA GLN A 156 -4.78 -7.65 11.30
C GLN A 156 -5.33 -8.98 11.83
N ASN A 157 -4.69 -9.50 12.88
CA ASN A 157 -5.21 -10.59 13.69
C ASN A 157 -6.21 -10.03 14.72
N GLY A 158 -7.43 -10.57 14.75
CA GLY A 158 -8.44 -10.22 15.75
C GLY A 158 -9.88 -10.42 15.28
N SER A 159 -10.74 -10.89 16.18
CA SER A 159 -12.20 -10.90 16.04
C SER A 159 -12.81 -9.67 16.72
N GLU A 160 -14.06 -9.33 16.35
CA GLU A 160 -14.86 -8.16 16.79
C GLU A 160 -14.40 -7.44 18.08
N GLY A 161 -14.23 -6.13 17.99
CA GLY A 161 -14.02 -5.24 19.15
C GLY A 161 -12.58 -4.80 19.39
N ALA A 162 -11.60 -5.34 18.66
CA ALA A 162 -10.32 -4.68 18.48
C ALA A 162 -10.55 -3.43 17.60
N THR A 163 -10.01 -2.29 18.01
CA THR A 163 -9.89 -1.14 17.11
C THR A 163 -9.17 -1.63 15.86
N GLN A 164 -9.77 -1.47 14.69
CA GLN A 164 -9.13 -1.88 13.44
C GLN A 164 -7.90 -0.97 13.29
N GLY A 165 -6.72 -1.54 13.53
CA GLY A 165 -5.43 -0.89 13.43
C GLY A 165 -5.16 -0.46 12.00
N CYS A 166 -4.25 0.48 11.83
CA CYS A 166 -3.76 0.88 10.51
C CYS A 166 -2.38 0.30 10.26
N GLY A 167 -2.28 -0.71 9.40
CA GLY A 167 -1.00 -1.24 8.94
C GLY A 167 -0.38 -0.31 7.89
N ILE A 168 0.89 0.09 8.08
CA ILE A 168 1.56 1.02 7.17
C ILE A 168 2.73 0.33 6.47
N PHE A 169 2.77 0.41 5.15
CA PHE A 169 3.93 0.03 4.35
C PHE A 169 4.42 1.24 3.56
N SER A 170 5.64 1.68 3.82
CA SER A 170 6.27 2.81 3.14
C SER A 170 7.53 2.36 2.42
N ALA A 171 7.72 2.78 1.17
CA ALA A 171 8.94 2.52 0.42
C ALA A 171 9.43 3.74 -0.36
N GLU A 172 10.72 3.98 -0.28
CA GLU A 172 11.43 5.05 -0.99
C GLU A 172 12.68 4.49 -1.70
N ASP A 173 12.86 4.83 -2.97
CA ASP A 173 14.05 4.48 -3.77
C ASP A 173 14.40 2.98 -3.72
N SER A 174 13.38 2.12 -3.63
CA SER A 174 13.53 0.70 -3.35
C SER A 174 13.05 -0.20 -4.50
N ARG A 175 13.33 -1.50 -4.43
CA ARG A 175 12.88 -2.50 -5.42
C ARG A 175 12.31 -3.75 -4.76
N PHE A 176 11.12 -4.15 -5.19
CA PHE A 176 10.45 -5.36 -4.73
C PHE A 176 10.12 -6.29 -5.89
N GLU A 177 10.45 -7.57 -5.77
CA GLU A 177 10.25 -8.56 -6.83
C GLU A 177 9.58 -9.83 -6.30
N ILE A 178 8.47 -10.24 -6.93
CA ILE A 178 8.05 -11.63 -6.88
C ILE A 178 8.91 -12.39 -7.87
N ALA A 179 9.67 -13.37 -7.40
CA ALA A 179 10.63 -14.10 -8.19
C ALA A 179 9.99 -14.72 -9.45
N PRO A 180 10.59 -14.54 -10.66
CA PRO A 180 10.03 -15.08 -11.91
C PRO A 180 9.86 -16.60 -11.96
N ASP A 181 10.59 -17.33 -11.11
CA ASP A 181 10.52 -18.78 -10.97
C ASP A 181 9.57 -19.25 -9.84
N SER A 182 8.90 -18.33 -9.15
CA SER A 182 7.82 -18.67 -8.21
C SER A 182 6.64 -19.32 -8.94
N GLU A 183 6.06 -20.35 -8.33
CA GLU A 183 4.81 -20.97 -8.79
C GLU A 183 3.64 -19.97 -8.83
N TYR A 184 3.71 -18.90 -8.03
CA TYR A 184 2.70 -17.85 -7.97
C TYR A 184 3.04 -16.60 -8.77
N TYR A 185 4.15 -16.57 -9.51
CA TYR A 185 4.57 -15.39 -10.27
C TYR A 185 3.46 -14.82 -11.17
N ALA A 186 2.70 -15.70 -11.83
CA ALA A 186 1.63 -15.32 -12.75
C ALA A 186 0.26 -15.08 -12.08
N THR A 187 0.13 -15.27 -10.76
CA THR A 187 -1.18 -15.24 -10.08
C THR A 187 -1.23 -14.37 -8.84
N ALA A 188 -0.12 -14.27 -8.08
CA ALA A 188 -0.09 -13.52 -6.83
C ALA A 188 -0.05 -12.00 -7.09
N PRO A 189 -0.86 -11.20 -6.37
CA PRO A 189 -0.73 -9.75 -6.42
C PRO A 189 0.58 -9.29 -5.78
N MET A 190 1.04 -8.09 -6.12
CA MET A 190 2.13 -7.45 -5.37
C MET A 190 1.68 -7.14 -3.93
N PHE A 191 0.52 -6.51 -3.76
CA PHE A 191 -0.07 -6.22 -2.45
C PHE A 191 -1.37 -6.99 -2.25
N PHE A 192 -1.49 -7.67 -1.11
CA PHE A 192 -2.77 -8.18 -0.61
C PHE A 192 -3.08 -7.55 0.75
N VAL A 193 -4.28 -6.98 0.87
CA VAL A 193 -4.75 -6.36 2.12
C VAL A 193 -6.07 -6.97 2.54
N THR A 194 -6.19 -7.33 3.82
CA THR A 194 -7.40 -7.93 4.39
C THR A 194 -7.59 -7.55 5.86
N ASN A 195 -8.82 -7.45 6.32
CA ASN A 195 -9.19 -7.23 7.71
C ASN A 195 -8.53 -6.01 8.40
N THR A 196 -8.18 -4.95 7.68
CA THR A 196 -7.45 -3.81 8.28
C THR A 196 -7.67 -2.50 7.51
N TYR A 197 -7.41 -1.37 8.18
CA TYR A 197 -7.07 -0.13 7.48
C TYR A 197 -5.60 -0.20 7.08
N ALA A 198 -5.25 0.26 5.89
CA ALA A 198 -3.87 0.21 5.45
C ALA A 198 -3.48 1.48 4.71
N ALA A 199 -2.25 1.94 4.93
CA ALA A 199 -1.59 2.93 4.10
C ALA A 199 -0.40 2.29 3.39
N ILE A 200 -0.35 2.42 2.07
CA ILE A 200 0.76 2.00 1.22
C ILE A 200 1.35 3.26 0.60
N ASN A 201 2.53 3.68 1.04
CA ASN A 201 3.20 4.89 0.58
C ASN A 201 4.39 4.52 -0.30
N LEU A 202 4.38 4.95 -1.56
CA LEU A 202 5.42 4.61 -2.52
C LEU A 202 6.02 5.88 -3.13
N HIS A 203 7.34 5.98 -3.05
CA HIS A 203 8.14 6.99 -3.72
C HIS A 203 9.28 6.32 -4.51
N ALA A 204 9.37 6.62 -5.81
CA ALA A 204 10.45 6.14 -6.68
C ALA A 204 10.81 4.63 -6.53
N THR A 205 9.81 3.78 -6.31
CA THR A 205 9.98 2.35 -6.00
C THR A 205 9.69 1.46 -7.22
N ASP A 206 10.58 0.52 -7.54
CA ASP A 206 10.39 -0.47 -8.60
C ASP A 206 9.64 -1.71 -8.06
N LEU A 207 8.53 -2.07 -8.72
CA LEU A 207 7.70 -3.21 -8.35
C LEU A 207 7.64 -4.21 -9.52
N ASN A 208 8.20 -5.41 -9.33
CA ASN A 208 8.22 -6.45 -10.35
C ASN A 208 7.39 -7.69 -9.94
N PHE A 209 6.39 -8.01 -10.73
CA PHE A 209 5.48 -9.15 -10.51
C PHE A 209 4.83 -9.57 -11.83
N GLY A 210 4.52 -10.86 -11.98
CA GLY A 210 4.03 -11.43 -13.25
C GLY A 210 2.52 -11.46 -13.43
N SER A 211 1.75 -11.34 -12.34
CA SER A 211 0.29 -11.49 -12.36
C SER A 211 -0.44 -10.34 -13.04
N GLY A 212 0.20 -9.18 -13.12
CA GLY A 212 -0.45 -7.93 -13.52
C GLY A 212 -1.47 -7.43 -12.50
N ILE A 213 -1.52 -7.98 -11.29
CA ILE A 213 -2.37 -7.49 -10.19
C ILE A 213 -1.47 -6.72 -9.20
N LEU A 214 -1.64 -5.40 -9.16
CA LEU A 214 -0.87 -4.55 -8.26
C LEU A 214 -1.37 -4.71 -6.82
N LEU A 215 -2.68 -4.55 -6.62
CA LEU A 215 -3.30 -4.56 -5.30
C LEU A 215 -4.64 -5.30 -5.35
N TYR A 216 -4.82 -6.20 -4.39
CA TYR A 216 -6.08 -6.88 -4.10
C TYR A 216 -6.50 -6.61 -2.66
N ALA A 217 -7.60 -5.90 -2.48
CA ALA A 217 -8.19 -5.59 -1.18
C ALA A 217 -9.47 -6.41 -0.98
N ALA A 218 -9.47 -7.37 -0.07
CA ALA A 218 -10.62 -8.25 0.10
C ALA A 218 -10.78 -8.79 1.52
N GLY A 219 -12.00 -9.23 1.83
CA GLY A 219 -12.24 -10.12 2.95
C GLY A 219 -11.68 -11.53 2.73
N ASN A 220 -11.77 -12.34 3.76
CA ASN A 220 -11.35 -13.74 3.75
C ASN A 220 -12.39 -14.64 4.45
N ASP A 221 -12.20 -15.95 4.38
CA ASP A 221 -13.14 -16.96 4.89
C ASP A 221 -13.21 -17.07 6.45
N GLY A 222 -12.73 -16.06 7.18
CA GLY A 222 -12.66 -16.05 8.64
C GLY A 222 -11.31 -16.48 9.22
N GLU A 223 -10.26 -16.50 8.38
CA GLU A 223 -8.88 -16.69 8.83
C GLU A 223 -8.38 -15.46 9.60
N TRP A 224 -8.74 -14.27 9.12
CA TRP A 224 -8.51 -12.99 9.78
C TRP A 224 -9.82 -12.22 9.89
N GLY A 225 -10.36 -12.12 11.10
CA GLY A 225 -11.64 -11.46 11.37
C GLY A 225 -12.88 -12.30 11.04
N GLU A 226 -14.06 -11.68 11.12
CA GLU A 226 -15.32 -12.34 10.83
C GLU A 226 -15.61 -12.35 9.32
N ALA A 227 -15.90 -13.52 8.77
CA ALA A 227 -16.17 -13.68 7.34
C ALA A 227 -17.35 -12.80 6.89
N GLY A 228 -17.13 -11.99 5.85
CA GLY A 228 -18.11 -11.04 5.35
C GLY A 228 -18.10 -9.67 6.05
N SER A 229 -17.27 -9.49 7.08
CA SER A 229 -17.07 -8.22 7.80
C SER A 229 -15.59 -7.84 7.95
N ASN A 230 -14.69 -8.58 7.29
CA ASN A 230 -13.24 -8.48 7.39
C ASN A 230 -12.60 -7.88 6.13
N GLY A 231 -13.30 -6.94 5.47
CA GLY A 231 -12.77 -6.23 4.31
C GLY A 231 -11.57 -5.35 4.65
N ALA A 232 -10.88 -4.89 3.61
CA ALA A 232 -9.77 -3.97 3.71
C ALA A 232 -10.16 -2.53 3.38
N HIS A 233 -9.50 -1.57 4.01
CA HIS A 233 -9.66 -0.15 3.76
C HIS A 233 -8.29 0.46 3.41
N VAL A 234 -7.99 0.59 2.12
CA VAL A 234 -6.63 0.89 1.65
C VAL A 234 -6.50 2.31 1.14
N GLU A 235 -5.50 3.03 1.61
CA GLU A 235 -4.96 4.24 1.01
C GLU A 235 -3.63 3.91 0.31
N LEU A 236 -3.62 3.95 -1.02
CA LEU A 236 -2.41 3.79 -1.83
C LEU A 236 -1.94 5.19 -2.27
N ASN A 237 -0.85 5.65 -1.68
CA ASN A 237 -0.26 6.96 -1.93
C ASN A 237 0.97 6.81 -2.82
N ALA A 238 0.89 7.36 -4.03
CA ALA A 238 1.94 7.33 -5.04
C ALA A 238 2.50 8.76 -5.23
N THR A 239 3.78 8.95 -4.95
CA THR A 239 4.47 10.23 -5.14
C THR A 239 5.72 10.01 -5.99
N ASN A 240 5.85 10.69 -7.13
CA ASN A 240 6.97 10.44 -8.07
C ASN A 240 7.14 8.93 -8.35
N GLN A 241 6.01 8.26 -8.58
CA GLN A 241 5.91 6.81 -8.59
C GLN A 241 5.35 6.33 -9.91
N ARG A 242 5.90 5.22 -10.42
CA ARG A 242 5.32 4.50 -11.56
C ARG A 242 4.65 3.22 -11.08
N LEU A 243 3.34 3.14 -11.29
CA LEU A 243 2.50 2.00 -10.97
C LEU A 243 2.03 1.32 -12.26
N ALA A 244 1.91 0.00 -12.24
CA ALA A 244 1.33 -0.77 -13.33
C ALA A 244 0.50 -1.94 -12.80
N GLY A 245 -0.55 -2.32 -13.52
CA GLY A 245 -1.39 -3.48 -13.18
C GLY A 245 -2.79 -3.12 -12.69
N ALA A 246 -3.57 -4.15 -12.36
CA ALA A 246 -4.93 -4.02 -11.87
C ALA A 246 -4.95 -3.73 -10.37
N ILE A 247 -5.84 -2.82 -9.95
CA ILE A 247 -6.20 -2.60 -8.55
C ILE A 247 -7.66 -3.04 -8.37
N THR A 248 -7.89 -3.99 -7.47
CA THR A 248 -9.19 -4.64 -7.31
C THR A 248 -9.60 -4.69 -5.84
N ALA A 249 -10.91 -4.57 -5.60
CA ALA A 249 -11.48 -4.69 -4.27
C ALA A 249 -12.84 -5.42 -4.30
N ASP A 250 -13.17 -6.10 -3.21
CA ASP A 250 -14.47 -6.78 -3.04
C ASP A 250 -15.55 -5.86 -2.44
N GLY A 251 -16.77 -6.39 -2.32
CA GLY A 251 -17.96 -5.63 -1.91
C GLY A 251 -17.96 -5.16 -0.45
N ILE A 252 -16.94 -5.52 0.32
CA ILE A 252 -16.77 -5.09 1.71
C ILE A 252 -15.46 -4.31 1.91
N SER A 253 -14.71 -4.07 0.84
CA SER A 253 -13.41 -3.38 0.86
C SER A 253 -13.45 -2.07 0.08
N THR A 254 -12.61 -1.12 0.49
CA THR A 254 -12.48 0.21 -0.12
C THR A 254 -11.04 0.49 -0.48
N VAL A 255 -10.82 1.16 -1.61
CA VAL A 255 -9.49 1.61 -2.04
C VAL A 255 -9.54 3.07 -2.42
N THR A 256 -8.61 3.85 -1.91
CA THR A 256 -8.31 5.22 -2.34
C THR A 256 -6.91 5.24 -2.95
N LEU A 257 -6.81 5.60 -4.23
CA LEU A 257 -5.55 5.82 -4.92
C LEU A 257 -5.27 7.33 -5.02
N ASN A 258 -4.20 7.79 -4.37
CA ASN A 258 -3.75 9.18 -4.42
C ASN A 258 -2.47 9.26 -5.26
N MET A 259 -2.46 10.10 -6.28
CA MET A 259 -1.34 10.26 -7.21
C MET A 259 -0.83 11.70 -7.21
N THR A 260 0.44 11.86 -6.89
CA THR A 260 1.20 13.12 -6.99
C THR A 260 2.41 12.88 -7.90
N ASP A 261 2.55 13.65 -8.97
CA ASP A 261 3.64 13.51 -9.97
C ASP A 261 3.89 12.04 -10.40
N SER A 262 2.82 11.28 -10.63
CA SER A 262 2.90 9.81 -10.76
C SER A 262 2.30 9.28 -12.05
N ILE A 263 2.78 8.11 -12.50
CA ILE A 263 2.28 7.43 -13.70
C ILE A 263 1.60 6.14 -13.28
N PHE A 264 0.36 5.92 -13.74
CA PHE A 264 -0.34 4.66 -13.54
C PHE A 264 -0.76 4.04 -14.88
N ASP A 265 -0.25 2.84 -15.17
CA ASP A 265 -0.61 2.04 -16.35
C ASP A 265 -1.48 0.85 -15.91
N GLY A 266 -2.81 0.98 -15.89
CA GLY A 266 -3.65 -0.05 -15.28
C GLY A 266 -5.16 0.12 -15.36
N THR A 267 -5.86 -0.79 -14.67
CA THR A 267 -7.32 -0.76 -14.46
C THR A 267 -7.64 -0.67 -12.99
N VAL A 268 -8.76 -0.02 -12.66
CA VAL A 268 -9.31 -0.03 -11.30
C VAL A 268 -10.70 -0.63 -11.28
N ASN A 269 -10.94 -1.53 -10.32
CA ASN A 269 -12.25 -2.12 -10.05
C ASN A 269 -12.98 -2.59 -11.32
N SER A 270 -12.29 -3.31 -12.22
CA SER A 270 -12.85 -3.70 -13.52
C SER A 270 -14.08 -4.60 -13.43
N GLY A 271 -14.28 -5.25 -12.29
CA GLY A 271 -15.45 -6.07 -11.97
C GLY A 271 -16.63 -5.31 -11.38
N ASP A 272 -16.48 -4.02 -11.07
CA ASP A 272 -17.47 -3.22 -10.34
C ASP A 272 -17.92 -3.88 -9.02
N THR A 273 -16.95 -4.42 -8.28
CA THR A 273 -17.19 -5.20 -7.07
C THR A 273 -16.84 -4.45 -5.80
N ALA A 274 -16.00 -3.42 -5.86
CA ALA A 274 -15.56 -2.67 -4.69
C ALA A 274 -16.74 -2.03 -3.94
N ARG A 275 -16.66 -1.93 -2.61
CA ARG A 275 -17.60 -1.08 -1.85
C ARG A 275 -17.45 0.38 -2.26
N GLU A 276 -16.21 0.86 -2.31
CA GLU A 276 -15.86 2.16 -2.88
C GLU A 276 -14.48 2.09 -3.54
N PHE A 277 -14.32 2.79 -4.66
CA PHE A 277 -13.04 3.00 -5.31
C PHE A 277 -12.83 4.47 -5.62
N ASN A 278 -11.90 5.12 -4.93
CA ASN A 278 -11.66 6.55 -5.01
C ASN A 278 -10.32 6.84 -5.68
N ILE A 279 -10.27 7.88 -6.52
CA ILE A 279 -9.02 8.33 -7.15
C ILE A 279 -8.87 9.85 -6.97
N THR A 280 -7.67 10.27 -6.59
CA THR A 280 -7.22 11.66 -6.59
C THR A 280 -5.95 11.78 -7.44
N MET A 281 -5.92 12.74 -8.37
CA MET A 281 -4.77 13.02 -9.24
C MET A 281 -4.46 14.52 -9.31
N ASP A 282 -3.18 14.86 -9.23
CA ASP A 282 -2.67 16.19 -9.59
C ASP A 282 -2.53 16.37 -11.11
N ASN A 283 -2.10 17.57 -11.54
CA ASN A 283 -1.95 17.89 -12.97
C ASN A 283 -0.78 17.15 -13.63
N GLU A 284 0.22 16.78 -12.84
CA GLU A 284 1.46 16.14 -13.25
C GLU A 284 1.28 14.62 -13.41
N SER A 285 0.33 14.03 -12.69
CA SER A 285 0.02 12.61 -12.74
C SER A 285 -0.68 12.20 -14.02
N THR A 286 -0.40 10.99 -14.51
CA THR A 286 -1.03 10.41 -15.71
C THR A 286 -1.59 9.03 -15.45
N TRP A 287 -2.74 8.74 -16.06
CA TRP A 287 -3.36 7.41 -16.02
C TRP A 287 -3.59 6.86 -17.43
N THR A 288 -2.85 5.81 -17.78
CA THR A 288 -3.08 5.04 -19.00
C THR A 288 -3.94 3.81 -18.70
N LEU A 289 -5.15 3.79 -19.27
CA LEU A 289 -6.07 2.68 -19.11
C LEU A 289 -5.64 1.47 -19.94
N THR A 290 -5.64 0.32 -19.28
CA THR A 290 -5.43 -1.00 -19.90
C THR A 290 -6.74 -1.79 -20.05
N GLY A 291 -7.86 -1.26 -19.55
CA GLY A 291 -9.19 -1.87 -19.60
C GLY A 291 -10.27 -0.96 -18.99
N THR A 292 -11.51 -1.44 -19.01
CA THR A 292 -12.65 -0.74 -18.38
C THR A 292 -12.46 -0.64 -16.88
N SER A 293 -12.78 0.52 -16.31
CA SER A 293 -12.62 0.82 -14.89
C SER A 293 -13.86 1.45 -14.29
N TYR A 294 -14.07 1.28 -12.99
CA TYR A 294 -15.23 1.80 -12.25
C TYR A 294 -14.74 2.54 -11.01
N ILE A 295 -15.21 3.77 -10.82
CA ILE A 295 -14.83 4.62 -9.69
C ILE A 295 -16.05 5.23 -9.01
N THR A 296 -15.97 5.32 -7.69
CA THR A 296 -16.98 5.91 -6.81
C THR A 296 -16.77 7.42 -6.69
N ALA A 297 -15.57 7.86 -6.32
CA ALA A 297 -15.20 9.27 -6.23
C ALA A 297 -13.96 9.60 -7.08
N PHE A 298 -14.00 10.71 -7.79
CA PHE A 298 -12.92 11.15 -8.66
C PHE A 298 -12.62 12.63 -8.50
N THR A 299 -11.40 12.93 -8.06
CA THR A 299 -10.84 14.27 -8.07
C THR A 299 -9.66 14.30 -9.03
N ASN A 300 -9.66 15.26 -9.95
CA ASN A 300 -8.56 15.50 -10.87
C ASN A 300 -8.30 16.99 -10.95
N GLU A 301 -7.07 17.41 -10.71
CA GLU A 301 -6.73 18.82 -10.89
C GLU A 301 -6.78 19.24 -12.36
N ASP A 302 -6.51 18.31 -13.28
CA ASP A 302 -6.75 18.50 -14.72
C ASP A 302 -8.24 18.31 -15.05
N SER A 303 -9.00 19.38 -14.90
CA SER A 303 -10.45 19.41 -15.20
C SER A 303 -10.83 19.04 -16.65
N ASP A 304 -9.89 18.99 -17.60
CA ASP A 304 -10.16 18.53 -18.98
C ASP A 304 -9.88 17.02 -19.15
N CYS A 305 -9.41 16.34 -18.11
CA CYS A 305 -8.98 14.94 -18.11
C CYS A 305 -7.93 14.63 -19.20
N SER A 306 -7.09 15.60 -19.55
CA SER A 306 -6.10 15.44 -20.63
C SER A 306 -4.95 14.51 -20.23
N ASN A 307 -4.72 14.38 -18.92
CA ASN A 307 -3.82 13.46 -18.26
C ASN A 307 -4.30 11.99 -18.21
N ILE A 308 -5.47 11.68 -18.77
CA ILE A 308 -6.00 10.30 -18.86
C ILE A 308 -5.95 9.78 -20.31
N ILE A 309 -5.24 8.67 -20.52
CA ILE A 309 -5.08 7.99 -21.81
C ILE A 309 -5.92 6.71 -21.81
N SER A 310 -7.07 6.75 -22.46
CA SER A 310 -8.05 5.66 -22.45
C SER A 310 -7.69 4.40 -23.22
N ASN A 311 -6.86 4.48 -24.26
CA ASN A 311 -6.63 3.38 -25.21
C ASN A 311 -7.93 2.69 -25.70
N GLY A 312 -9.00 3.47 -25.89
CA GLY A 312 -10.32 2.99 -26.32
C GLY A 312 -11.21 2.47 -25.18
N ASN A 313 -10.72 2.41 -23.95
CA ASN A 313 -11.45 1.93 -22.77
C ASN A 313 -12.35 3.00 -22.14
N THR A 314 -13.21 2.57 -21.22
CA THR A 314 -14.14 3.47 -20.52
C THR A 314 -13.88 3.49 -19.02
N VAL A 315 -13.92 4.68 -18.42
CA VAL A 315 -14.04 4.88 -16.98
C VAL A 315 -15.50 5.18 -16.66
N TYR A 316 -16.11 4.36 -15.81
CA TYR A 316 -17.45 4.61 -15.28
C TYR A 316 -17.35 5.31 -13.93
N TYR A 317 -18.14 6.36 -13.72
CA TYR A 317 -18.14 7.12 -12.47
C TYR A 317 -19.56 7.29 -11.91
N ASP A 318 -19.67 7.34 -10.59
CA ASP A 318 -20.94 7.53 -9.86
C ASP A 318 -21.36 9.01 -9.84
N VAL A 319 -22.46 9.34 -10.52
CA VAL A 319 -23.00 10.72 -10.56
C VAL A 319 -23.62 11.18 -9.24
N SER A 320 -23.89 10.26 -8.32
CA SER A 320 -24.48 10.59 -7.02
C SER A 320 -23.42 11.05 -6.00
N ASN A 321 -22.15 10.73 -6.24
CA ASN A 321 -21.05 11.13 -5.37
C ASN A 321 -20.68 12.60 -5.60
N SER A 322 -20.65 13.40 -4.52
CA SER A 322 -20.37 14.84 -4.59
C SER A 322 -18.99 15.18 -5.15
N ALA A 323 -18.00 14.28 -5.02
CA ALA A 323 -16.68 14.47 -5.62
C ALA A 323 -16.73 14.51 -7.15
N ASN A 324 -17.77 13.94 -7.77
CA ASN A 324 -17.94 13.87 -9.23
C ASN A 324 -18.83 15.00 -9.78
N GLU A 325 -19.30 15.95 -8.95
CA GLU A 325 -20.22 17.02 -9.39
C GLU A 325 -19.65 17.86 -10.53
N TRP A 326 -18.33 18.05 -10.57
CA TRP A 326 -17.63 18.80 -11.62
C TRP A 326 -17.72 18.13 -13.00
N LEU A 327 -18.02 16.83 -13.07
CA LEU A 327 -18.27 16.10 -14.32
C LEU A 327 -19.69 16.35 -14.86
N GLU A 328 -20.59 16.96 -14.08
CA GLU A 328 -21.96 17.34 -14.46
C GLU A 328 -22.80 16.18 -15.06
N GLY A 329 -22.48 14.93 -14.73
CA GLY A 329 -23.14 13.76 -15.34
C GLY A 329 -22.93 13.62 -16.85
N LYS A 330 -21.87 14.22 -17.42
CA LYS A 330 -21.59 14.21 -18.86
C LYS A 330 -20.73 13.01 -19.30
N VAL A 331 -20.86 12.66 -20.57
CA VAL A 331 -19.89 11.77 -21.24
C VAL A 331 -18.72 12.62 -21.74
N ILE A 332 -17.53 12.36 -21.23
CA ILE A 332 -16.29 13.04 -21.63
C ILE A 332 -15.51 12.09 -22.54
N ARG A 333 -15.04 12.60 -23.68
CA ARG A 333 -14.17 11.84 -24.58
C ARG A 333 -12.73 11.98 -24.10
N LEU A 334 -12.07 10.87 -23.86
CA LEU A 334 -10.70 10.84 -23.38
C LEU A 334 -9.70 10.71 -24.53
N LYS A 335 -8.46 11.14 -24.29
CA LYS A 335 -7.33 10.85 -25.19
C LYS A 335 -7.22 9.33 -25.37
N GLY A 336 -6.89 8.85 -26.57
CA GLY A 336 -6.86 7.42 -26.87
C GLY A 336 -8.20 6.82 -27.33
N GLY A 337 -9.28 7.61 -27.42
CA GLY A 337 -10.50 7.24 -28.15
C GLY A 337 -11.65 6.67 -27.32
N GLY A 338 -11.43 6.46 -26.03
CA GLY A 338 -12.43 6.01 -25.06
C GLY A 338 -13.13 7.16 -24.33
N PHE A 339 -13.74 6.85 -23.18
CA PHE A 339 -14.66 7.76 -22.49
C PHE A 339 -14.55 7.73 -20.96
N MET A 340 -14.91 8.84 -20.33
CA MET A 340 -15.36 8.88 -18.93
C MET A 340 -16.86 9.11 -18.95
N LYS A 341 -17.63 8.26 -18.25
CA LYS A 341 -19.07 8.16 -18.43
C LYS A 341 -19.80 7.83 -17.11
N PRO A 342 -20.99 8.41 -16.85
CA PRO A 342 -21.83 7.99 -15.74
C PRO A 342 -22.14 6.48 -15.74
N VAL A 343 -22.11 5.86 -14.55
CA VAL A 343 -22.80 4.58 -14.32
C VAL A 343 -24.29 4.80 -14.61
N LYS A 344 -24.94 3.79 -15.21
CA LYS A 344 -26.38 3.85 -15.56
C LYS A 344 -27.28 3.53 -14.37
#